data_AF-A0A2D0N755-F1
#
_entry.id   AF-A0A2D0N755-F1
#
_cell.length_a   1.000
_cell.length_b   1.000
_cell.length_c   1.000
_cell.angle_alpha   90.00
_cell.angle_beta   90.00
_cell.angle_gamma   90.00
#
_symmetry.space_group_name_H-M   'P 1'
#
loop_
_entity.id
_entity.type
_entity.pdbx_description
1 polymer ?
#
loop_
_entity_poly.entity_id
_entity_poly.type
_entity_poly.pdbx_seq_one_letter_code
_entity_poly.pdbx_strand_id
1 'polypeptide(L)'
;MDADKELLEGFNAGYIIEKYRPALSKQLVAAVQGVDLPFVEGFVAGTQEYTKERTQSRTIAKLRETSKGIPRPTKSKDRDEKDKGFEIDI
;
A
#
# COMPACT_ATOMS: atom_id res chain seq x y z
N MET A 1 -28.05 -13.55 -13.16
CA MET A 1 -26.62 -13.21 -13.06
C MET A 1 -26.17 -13.58 -11.67
N ASP A 2 -25.02 -14.23 -11.53
CA ASP A 2 -24.47 -14.63 -10.24
C ASP A 2 -23.71 -13.44 -9.63
N ALA A 3 -24.21 -12.88 -8.53
CA ALA A 3 -23.66 -11.67 -7.92
C ALA A 3 -22.17 -11.81 -7.53
N ASP A 4 -21.77 -13.00 -7.05
CA ASP A 4 -20.37 -13.29 -6.69
C ASP A 4 -19.44 -13.23 -7.90
N LYS A 5 -19.93 -13.66 -9.07
CA LYS A 5 -19.18 -13.62 -10.32
C LYS A 5 -18.98 -12.18 -10.77
N GLU A 6 -20.03 -11.36 -10.73
CA GLU A 6 -19.95 -9.94 -11.08
C GLU A 6 -19.00 -9.19 -10.16
N LEU A 7 -19.02 -9.50 -8.86
CA LEU A 7 -18.13 -8.90 -7.87
C LEU A 7 -16.66 -9.24 -8.16
N LEU A 8 -16.37 -10.51 -8.49
CA LEU A 8 -15.02 -10.93 -8.86
C LEU A 8 -14.54 -10.31 -10.18
N GLU A 9 -15.40 -10.24 -11.18
CA GLU A 9 -15.08 -9.60 -12.47
C GLU A 9 -14.82 -8.10 -12.30
N GLY A 10 -15.66 -7.42 -11.53
CA GLY A 10 -15.46 -6.03 -11.14
C GLY A 10 -14.12 -5.83 -10.44
N PHE A 11 -13.83 -6.65 -9.43
CA PHE A 11 -12.57 -6.60 -8.69
C PHE A 11 -11.36 -6.71 -9.60
N ASN A 12 -11.33 -7.71 -10.46
CA ASN A 12 -10.22 -7.91 -11.39
C ASN A 12 -10.08 -6.72 -12.35
N ALA A 13 -11.18 -6.18 -12.86
CA ALA A 13 -11.16 -5.01 -13.74
C ALA A 13 -10.59 -3.77 -13.05
N GLY A 14 -11.06 -3.47 -11.83
CA GLY A 14 -10.59 -2.34 -11.04
C GLY A 14 -9.10 -2.42 -10.72
N TYR A 15 -8.64 -3.60 -10.28
CA TYR A 15 -7.23 -3.85 -9.99
C TYR A 15 -6.34 -3.64 -11.23
N ILE A 16 -6.71 -4.20 -12.38
CA ILE A 16 -5.94 -4.08 -13.63
C ILE A 16 -5.93 -2.64 -14.12
N ILE A 17 -7.07 -1.95 -14.09
CA ILE A 17 -7.18 -0.58 -14.59
C ILE A 17 -6.39 0.38 -13.71
N GLU A 18 -6.44 0.26 -12.38
CA GLU A 18 -5.60 1.08 -11.50
C GLU A 18 -4.10 0.82 -11.75
N LYS A 19 -3.72 -0.44 -11.96
CA LYS A 19 -2.33 -0.84 -12.21
C LYS A 19 -1.74 -0.21 -13.47
N TYR A 20 -2.49 -0.18 -14.57
CA TYR A 20 -1.96 0.26 -15.87
C TYR A 20 -2.43 1.66 -16.29
N ARG A 21 -3.57 2.14 -15.78
CA ARG A 21 -4.22 3.41 -16.18
C ARG A 21 -4.85 4.12 -14.97
N PRO A 22 -4.07 4.56 -13.97
CA PRO A 22 -4.59 5.15 -12.74
C PRO A 22 -5.40 6.44 -12.96
N ALA A 23 -5.10 7.22 -14.01
CA ALA A 23 -5.89 8.41 -14.35
C ALA A 23 -7.31 8.05 -14.80
N LEU A 24 -7.45 6.99 -15.62
CA LEU A 24 -8.74 6.47 -16.06
C LEU A 24 -9.50 5.84 -14.89
N SER A 25 -8.81 5.04 -14.08
CA SER A 25 -9.35 4.45 -12.85
C SER A 25 -10.03 5.50 -11.97
N LYS A 26 -9.34 6.62 -11.70
CA LYS A 26 -9.88 7.72 -10.89
C LYS A 26 -11.15 8.34 -11.49
N GLN A 27 -11.20 8.51 -12.81
CA GLN A 27 -12.39 9.03 -13.49
C GLN A 27 -13.56 8.05 -13.40
N LEU A 28 -13.30 6.75 -13.59
CA LEU A 28 -14.31 5.71 -13.51
C LEU A 28 -14.88 5.59 -12.09
N VAL A 29 -14.02 5.55 -11.06
CA VAL A 29 -14.46 5.51 -9.65
C VAL A 29 -15.34 6.72 -9.31
N ALA A 30 -14.99 7.92 -9.79
CA ALA A 30 -15.81 9.11 -9.58
C ALA A 30 -17.16 9.03 -10.31
N ALA A 31 -17.18 8.46 -11.53
CA ALA A 31 -18.39 8.35 -12.34
C ALA A 31 -19.39 7.32 -11.79
N VAL A 32 -18.91 6.27 -11.11
CA VAL A 32 -19.75 5.21 -10.53
C VAL A 32 -20.08 5.45 -9.07
N GLN A 33 -19.78 6.64 -8.54
CA GLN A 33 -20.02 6.98 -7.15
C GLN A 33 -21.54 6.95 -6.84
N GLY A 34 -21.93 6.07 -5.92
CA GLY A 34 -23.35 5.87 -5.55
C GLY A 34 -24.11 4.85 -6.40
N VAL A 35 -23.43 4.08 -7.25
CA VAL A 35 -24.03 2.96 -7.99
C VAL A 35 -23.88 1.67 -7.20
N ASP A 36 -25.00 1.13 -6.72
CA ASP A 36 -25.07 -0.13 -5.98
C ASP A 36 -25.26 -1.32 -6.94
N LEU A 37 -24.22 -1.66 -7.68
CA LEU A 37 -24.15 -2.88 -8.50
C LEU A 37 -22.97 -3.75 -8.04
N PRO A 38 -23.11 -5.09 -7.96
CA PRO A 38 -22.04 -5.98 -7.52
C PRO A 38 -20.73 -5.79 -8.29
N PHE A 39 -20.83 -5.58 -9.61
CA PHE A 39 -19.66 -5.26 -10.43
C PHE A 39 -18.97 -3.96 -10.03
N VAL A 40 -19.74 -2.90 -9.72
CA VAL A 40 -19.19 -1.61 -9.31
C VAL A 40 -18.52 -1.71 -7.95
N GLU A 41 -19.14 -2.44 -7.02
CA GLU A 41 -18.55 -2.74 -5.70
C GLU A 41 -17.20 -3.44 -5.86
N GLY A 42 -17.17 -4.51 -6.65
CA GLY A 42 -15.94 -5.21 -7.00
C GLY A 42 -14.90 -4.27 -7.59
N PHE A 43 -15.28 -3.47 -8.59
CA PHE A 43 -14.39 -2.53 -9.27
C PHE A 43 -13.74 -1.52 -8.32
N VAL A 44 -14.50 -0.95 -7.40
CA VAL A 44 -13.98 -0.02 -6.40
C VAL A 44 -13.03 -0.75 -5.45
N ALA A 45 -13.39 -1.95 -4.98
CA ALA A 45 -12.55 -2.75 -4.09
C ALA A 45 -11.20 -3.12 -4.74
N GLY A 46 -11.21 -3.59 -5.99
CA GLY A 46 -9.99 -3.94 -6.72
C GLY A 46 -9.05 -2.75 -6.94
N THR A 47 -9.63 -1.57 -7.24
CA THR A 47 -8.89 -0.31 -7.37
C THR A 47 -8.20 0.07 -6.05
N GLN A 48 -8.91 -0.06 -4.93
CA GLN A 48 -8.35 0.21 -3.60
C GLN A 48 -7.24 -0.78 -3.24
N GLU A 49 -7.39 -2.05 -3.60
CA GLU A 49 -6.40 -3.08 -3.27
C GLU A 49 -5.05 -2.81 -3.93
N TYR A 50 -5.03 -2.49 -5.23
CA TYR A 50 -3.79 -2.12 -5.90
C TYR A 50 -3.18 -0.84 -5.31
N THR A 51 -4.01 0.13 -4.93
CA THR A 51 -3.54 1.36 -4.29
C THR A 51 -2.80 1.08 -2.98
N LYS A 52 -3.30 0.14 -2.16
CA LYS A 52 -2.64 -0.32 -0.94
C LYS A 52 -1.33 -1.04 -1.26
N GLU A 53 -1.34 -1.99 -2.19
CA GLU A 53 -0.15 -2.76 -2.62
C GLU A 53 0.97 -1.85 -3.11
N ARG A 54 0.63 -0.85 -3.95
CA ARG A 54 1.57 0.15 -4.45
C ARG A 54 2.16 1.00 -3.34
N THR A 55 1.36 1.34 -2.32
CA THR A 55 1.81 2.13 -1.17
C THR A 55 2.76 1.32 -0.30
N GLN A 56 2.43 0.06 0.01
CA GLN A 56 3.30 -0.85 0.76
C GLN A 56 4.63 -1.10 0.06
N SER A 57 4.61 -1.34 -1.26
CA SER A 57 5.81 -1.53 -2.08
C SER A 57 6.76 -0.33 -2.01
N ARG A 58 6.21 0.89 -2.02
CA ARG A 58 7.00 2.13 -1.90
C ARG A 58 7.61 2.30 -0.50
N THR A 59 6.88 1.93 0.55
CA THR A 59 7.38 2.00 1.94
C THR A 59 8.57 1.08 2.14
N ILE A 60 8.51 -0.15 1.63
CA ILE A 60 9.63 -1.11 1.72
C ILE A 60 10.85 -0.60 0.95
N ALA A 61 10.67 -0.02 -0.23
CA ALA A 61 11.76 0.55 -1.01
C ALA A 61 12.48 1.68 -0.26
N LYS A 62 11.71 2.60 0.36
CA LYS A 62 12.27 3.69 1.18
C LYS A 62 13.05 3.18 2.39
N LEU A 63 12.51 2.19 3.11
CA LEU A 63 13.21 1.57 4.24
C LEU A 63 14.54 0.94 3.80
N ARG A 64 14.55 0.23 2.67
CA ARG A 64 15.78 -0.33 2.10
C ARG A 64 16.81 0.73 1.71
N GLU A 65 16.40 1.84 1.13
CA GLU A 65 17.30 2.95 0.80
C GLU A 65 17.90 3.59 2.06
N THR A 66 17.09 3.85 3.08
CA THR A 66 17.60 4.38 4.36
C THR A 66 18.58 3.43 5.06
N SER A 67 18.41 2.11 4.91
CA SER A 67 19.31 1.12 5.50
C SER A 67 20.71 1.04 4.86
N LYS A 68 20.92 1.61 3.67
CA LYS A 68 22.24 1.62 3.01
C LYS A 68 23.22 2.64 3.62
N GLY A 69 22.72 3.62 4.37
CA GLY A 69 23.54 4.65 5.01
C GLY A 69 23.68 4.51 6.53
N ILE A 70 22.96 3.57 7.16
CA ILE A 70 23.05 3.34 8.60
C ILE A 70 24.25 2.42 8.85
N PRO A 71 25.30 2.87 9.56
CA PRO A 71 26.40 2.01 9.94
C PRO A 71 25.83 0.82 10.71
N ARG A 72 26.05 -0.39 10.18
CA ARG A 72 25.68 -1.62 10.89
C ARG A 72 26.36 -1.55 12.26
N PRO A 73 25.63 -1.62 13.38
CA PRO A 73 26.26 -1.62 14.70
C PRO A 73 27.21 -2.82 14.75
N THR A 74 28.50 -2.56 14.57
CA THR A 74 29.51 -3.57 14.81
C THR A 74 29.50 -3.77 16.31
N LYS A 75 29.03 -4.93 16.73
CA LYS A 75 29.03 -5.34 18.14
C LYS A 75 30.50 -5.49 18.54
N SER A 76 31.15 -4.37 18.84
CA SER A 76 32.47 -4.36 19.45
C SER A 76 32.28 -4.93 20.85
N LYS A 77 33.02 -5.99 21.13
CA LYS A 77 32.88 -6.81 22.32
C LYS A 77 33.77 -6.26 23.43
N ASP A 78 33.87 -4.94 23.52
CA ASP A 78 34.75 -4.25 24.43
C ASP A 78 34.05 -3.00 24.97
N ARG A 79 34.04 -2.91 26.30
CA ARG A 79 33.69 -1.77 27.17
C ARG A 79 32.27 -1.73 27.70
N ASP A 80 32.14 -2.32 28.88
CA ASP A 80 31.58 -1.63 30.04
C ASP A 80 31.95 -0.15 30.02
N GLU A 81 30.96 0.75 29.84
CA GLU A 81 30.77 1.92 30.70
C GLU A 81 29.55 2.75 30.26
N LYS A 82 28.63 2.90 31.21
CA LYS A 82 27.69 4.02 31.40
C LYS A 82 26.59 4.17 30.36
N ASP A 83 25.55 3.40 30.64
CA ASP A 83 24.15 3.72 30.40
C ASP A 83 23.86 5.20 30.74
N LYS A 84 23.73 6.02 29.70
CA LYS A 84 23.02 7.29 29.78
C LYS A 84 21.83 7.14 28.85
N GLY A 85 20.69 6.79 29.45
CA GLY A 85 19.41 6.76 28.79
C GLY A 85 19.13 8.06 28.05
N PHE A 86 18.46 7.95 26.91
CA PHE A 86 17.98 9.09 26.15
C PHE A 86 16.88 9.78 26.95
N GLU A 87 17.14 10.98 27.48
CA GLU A 87 16.09 11.90 27.90
C GLU A 87 15.41 12.43 26.63
N ILE A 88 14.11 12.17 26.52
CA ILE A 88 13.24 12.80 25.54
C ILE A 88 12.45 13.83 26.32
N ASP A 89 12.76 15.12 26.12
CA ASP A 89 11.92 16.21 26.61
C ASP A 89 10.55 16.14 25.91
N ILE A 90 9.47 16.10 26.71
CA ILE A 90 8.08 16.24 26.27
C ILE A 90 7.65 17.68 26.48
#